data_AF-A0A960VB84-F1
#
_entry.id   AF-A0A960VB84-F1
#
_cell.length_a   1.000
_cell.length_b   1.000
_cell.length_c   1.000
_cell.angle_alpha   90.00
_cell.angle_beta   90.00
_cell.angle_gamma   90.00
#
_symmetry.space_group_name_H-M   'P 1'
#
loop_
_entity.id
_entity.type
_entity.pdbx_description
1 polymer ?
#
loop_
_entity_poly.entity_id
_entity_poly.type
_entity_poly.pdbx_seq_one_letter_code
_entity_poly.pdbx_strand_id
1 'polypeptide(L)' 'MDFKRTQGLKKDSDFRKVYKHGKSFANRNLVMYILDNKSDSTRVGISVSKKVGNAINRNKIRRRIKESYRLNIDANVKY' A
#
# COMPACT_ATOMS: atom_id res chain seq x y z
N MET A 1 -6.97 3.08 -7.54
CA MET A 1 -6.14 3.97 -6.71
C MET A 1 -4.99 4.24 -7.61
N ASP A 2 -5.19 5.24 -8.47
CA ASP A 2 -4.41 5.39 -9.67
C ASP A 2 -3.82 6.79 -9.62
N PHE A 3 -2.49 6.85 -9.55
CA PHE A 3 -1.68 8.06 -9.54
C PHE A 3 -0.76 8.02 -10.76
N LYS A 4 -0.07 9.13 -11.06
CA LYS A 4 0.65 9.35 -12.34
C LYS A 4 1.62 8.22 -12.74
N ARG A 5 2.05 7.36 -11.80
CA ARG A 5 2.86 6.13 -12.05
C ARG A 5 2.55 4.97 -11.10
N THR A 6 1.37 4.98 -10.45
CA THR A 6 0.95 3.93 -9.51
C THR A 6 -0.39 3.36 -9.91
N GLN A 7 -0.46 2.03 -9.96
CA GLN A 7 -1.68 1.28 -10.14
C GLN A 7 -2.14 0.67 -8.81
N GLY A 8 -3.45 0.51 -8.65
CA GLY A 8 -3.98 -0.21 -7.48
C GLY A 8 -3.66 -1.72 -7.52
N LEU A 9 -3.10 -2.25 -6.43
CA LEU A 9 -3.06 -3.69 -6.15
C LEU A 9 -4.46 -4.12 -5.67
N LYS A 10 -5.20 -4.84 -6.52
CA LYS A 10 -6.63 -5.15 -6.28
C LYS A 10 -6.92 -6.64 -6.04
N LYS A 11 -6.19 -7.55 -6.70
CA LYS A 11 -6.50 -8.99 -6.65
C LYS A 11 -5.92 -9.60 -5.37
N ASP A 12 -6.70 -10.43 -4.70
CA ASP A 12 -6.26 -11.14 -3.49
C ASP A 12 -5.05 -12.04 -3.76
N SER A 13 -4.97 -12.66 -4.94
CA SER A 13 -3.81 -13.45 -5.37
C SER A 13 -2.52 -12.62 -5.41
N ASP A 14 -2.59 -11.34 -5.82
CA ASP A 14 -1.45 -10.45 -5.81
C ASP A 14 -1.02 -10.10 -4.37
N PHE A 15 -1.99 -9.84 -3.48
CA PHE A 15 -1.69 -9.62 -2.05
C PHE A 15 -1.01 -10.84 -1.43
N ARG A 16 -1.54 -12.05 -1.67
CA ARG A 16 -0.92 -13.30 -1.20
C ARG A 16 0.49 -13.48 -1.73
N LYS A 17 0.73 -13.15 -3.00
CA LYS A 17 2.07 -13.22 -3.61
C LYS A 17 3.06 -12.30 -2.89
N VAL A 18 2.65 -11.07 -2.59
CA VAL A 18 3.44 -10.08 -1.86
C VAL A 18 3.68 -10.51 -0.41
N TYR A 19 2.69 -11.06 0.27
CA TYR A 19 2.88 -11.57 1.64
C TYR A 19 3.83 -12.78 1.70
N LYS A 20 3.80 -13.65 0.69
CA LYS A 20 4.61 -14.88 0.66
C LYS A 20 6.07 -14.63 0.24
N HIS A 21 6.31 -13.73 -0.71
CA HIS A 21 7.63 -13.56 -1.32
C HIS A 21 8.24 -12.17 -1.11
N GLY A 22 7.47 -11.21 -0.59
CA GLY A 22 7.93 -9.85 -0.37
C GLY A 22 8.76 -9.70 0.91
N LYS A 23 9.68 -8.74 0.90
CA LYS A 23 10.39 -8.29 2.10
C LYS A 23 9.42 -7.48 2.97
N SER A 24 9.42 -7.74 4.28
CA SER A 24 8.57 -7.03 5.24
C SER A 24 9.36 -6.00 6.04
N PHE A 25 8.73 -4.86 6.30
CA PHE A 25 9.22 -3.80 7.17
C PHE A 25 8.09 -3.44 8.14
N ALA A 26 8.34 -3.55 9.44
CA ALA A 26 7.33 -3.33 10.46
C ALA A 26 7.75 -2.22 11.41
N ASN A 27 6.77 -1.40 11.80
CA ASN A 27 6.87 -0.51 12.95
C ASN A 27 5.60 -0.66 13.81
N ARG A 28 5.49 0.15 14.88
CA ARG A 28 4.36 0.10 15.82
C ARG A 28 2.99 0.29 15.15
N ASN A 29 2.92 0.98 14.02
CA ASN A 29 1.66 1.45 13.42
C ASN A 29 1.37 0.84 12.04
N LEU A 30 2.38 0.31 11.36
CA LEU A 30 2.30 -0.14 9.97
C LEU A 30 3.24 -1.30 9.72
N VAL A 31 2.77 -2.27 8.94
CA VAL A 31 3.62 -3.28 8.29
C VAL A 31 3.53 -3.07 6.79
N MET A 32 4.68 -2.94 6.14
CA MET A 32 4.81 -2.81 4.71
C MET A 32 5.43 -4.08 4.13
N TYR A 33 4.88 -4.56 3.03
CA TYR A 33 5.44 -5.67 2.25
C TYR A 33 5.83 -5.15 0.86
N ILE A 34 7.05 -5.44 0.43
CA ILE A 34 7.60 -4.97 -0.83
C ILE A 34 8.08 -6.17 -1.65
N LEU A 35 7.59 -6.27 -2.88
CA LEU A 35 8.00 -7.28 -3.84
C LEU A 35 8.22 -6.60 -5.19
N ASP A 36 9.39 -6.81 -5.79
CA ASP A 36 9.68 -6.34 -7.13
C ASP A 36 8.74 -7.02 -8.14
N ASN A 37 8.11 -6.20 -8.99
CA ASN A 37 7.15 -6.63 -9.99
C ASN A 37 7.72 -6.61 -11.42
N LYS A 38 9.00 -6.25 -11.60
CA LYS A 38 9.70 -6.17 -12.89
C LYS A 38 8.93 -5.33 -13.92
N SER A 39 8.31 -4.23 -13.48
CA SER A 39 7.52 -3.32 -14.31
C SER A 39 7.86 -1.87 -14.00
N ASP A 40 7.73 -0.99 -14.99
CA ASP A 40 7.91 0.46 -14.84
C ASP A 40 6.82 1.14 -14.00
N SER A 41 5.80 0.38 -13.59
CA SER A 41 4.67 0.85 -12.79
C SER A 41 4.68 0.26 -11.38
N THR A 42 4.55 1.13 -10.38
CA THR A 42 4.39 0.68 -8.99
C THR A 42 2.96 0.20 -8.75
N ARG A 43 2.77 -0.90 -8.02
CA ARG A 43 1.45 -1.39 -7.63
C ARG A 43 1.29 -1.30 -6.11
N VAL A 44 0.25 -0.61 -5.63
CA VAL A 44 0.04 -0.39 -4.19
C VAL A 44 -1.35 -0.83 -3.74
N GLY A 45 -1.39 -1.56 -2.63
CA GLY A 45 -2.60 -1.97 -1.94
C GLY A 45 -2.53 -1.61 -0.46
N ILE A 46 -3.68 -1.25 0.13
CA ILE A 46 -3.79 -0.94 1.55
C ILE A 46 -4.76 -1.93 2.19
N SER A 47 -4.25 -2.76 3.10
CA SER A 47 -5.06 -3.64 3.93
C SER A 47 -5.27 -3.03 5.32
N VAL A 48 -6.50 -3.08 5.83
CA VAL A 48 -6.84 -2.64 7.19
C VAL A 48 -7.70 -3.73 7.83
N SER A 49 -7.18 -4.33 8.91
CA SER A 49 -7.86 -5.43 9.60
C SER A 49 -9.20 -4.99 10.18
N LYS A 50 -10.18 -5.91 10.23
CA LYS A 50 -11.46 -5.70 10.94
C LYS A 50 -11.25 -5.38 12.43
N LYS A 51 -10.15 -5.87 13.03
CA LYS A 51 -9.76 -5.62 14.43
C LYS A 51 -9.48 -4.15 14.74
N VAL A 52 -9.17 -3.33 13.73
CA VAL A 52 -8.84 -1.91 13.88
C VAL A 52 -10.08 -1.07 14.23
N GLY A 53 -11.29 -1.57 13.94
CA GLY A 53 -12.54 -0.92 14.31
C GLY A 53 -13.58 -0.91 13.20
N ASN A 54 -14.60 -0.06 13.36
CA ASN A 54 -15.72 0.05 12.45
C ASN A 54 -15.32 0.57 11.05
N ALA A 55 -16.26 0.55 10.11
CA ALA A 55 -16.02 0.97 8.73
C ALA A 55 -15.51 2.42 8.61
N ILE A 56 -16.02 3.33 9.44
CA ILE A 56 -15.63 4.75 9.44
C ILE A 56 -14.15 4.89 9.79
N ASN A 57 -13.71 4.28 10.89
CA ASN A 57 -12.32 4.31 11.34
C ASN A 57 -11.38 3.67 10.31
N ARG A 58 -11.74 2.51 9.77
CA ARG A 58 -10.93 1.84 8.73
C ARG A 58 -10.82 2.68 7.45
N ASN A 59 -11.91 3.31 7.02
CA ASN A 59 -11.91 4.18 5.85
C ASN A 59 -11.07 5.44 6.08
N LYS A 60 -11.13 6.04 7.27
CA LYS A 60 -10.29 7.19 7.65
C LYS A 60 -8.81 6.84 7.59
N ILE A 61 -8.41 5.70 8.15
CA ILE A 61 -7.01 5.22 8.11
C ILE A 61 -6.56 4.96 6.67
N ARG A 62 -7.36 4.24 5.89
CA ARG A 62 -7.05 3.97 4.47
C ARG A 62 -6.87 5.26 3.67
N ARG A 63 -7.74 6.25 3.88
CA ARG A 63 -7.66 7.57 3.19
C ARG A 63 -6.41 8.34 3.59
N ARG A 64 -6.05 8.37 4.88
CA ARG A 64 -4.82 9.02 5.36
C ARG A 64 -3.57 8.39 4.77
N ILE A 65 -3.45 7.06 4.82
CA ILE A 65 -2.30 6.33 4.23
C ILE A 65 -2.21 6.60 2.73
N LYS A 66 -3.36 6.55 2.02
CA LYS A 66 -3.44 6.86 0.61
C LYS A 66 -2.96 8.28 0.28
N GLU A 67 -3.37 9.26 1.08
CA GLU A 67 -2.97 10.66 0.88
C GLU A 67 -1.48 10.88 1.18
N SER A 68 -0.96 10.31 2.27
CA SER A 68 0.48 10.32 2.54
C SER A 68 1.28 9.72 1.39
N TYR A 69 0.84 8.59 0.82
CA TYR A 69 1.48 7.99 -0.35
C TYR A 69 1.47 8.93 -1.56
N ARG A 70 0.30 9.52 -1.88
CA ARG A 70 0.14 10.47 -3.00
C ARG A 70 1.11 11.65 -2.88
N LEU A 71 1.17 12.28 -1.71
CA LEU A 71 2.04 13.42 -1.47
C LEU A 71 3.52 13.08 -1.64
N ASN A 72 3.94 11.88 -1.22
CA ASN A 72 5.36 11.50 -1.30
C ASN A 72 5.79 11.02 -2.69
N ILE A 73 4.91 10.37 -3.45
CA ILE A 73 5.26 9.93 -4.81
C ILE A 73 5.29 11.09 -5.81
N ASP A 74 4.47 12.11 -5.58
CA ASP A 74 4.44 13.32 -6.42
C ASP A 74 5.55 14.31 -6.03
N ALA A 75 5.99 14.32 -4.75
CA ALA A 75 6.91 15.34 -4.25
C ALA A 75 8.40 14.95 -4.21
N ASN A 76 8.82 13.70 -3.92
CA ASN A 76 10.20 13.47 -3.45
C ASN A 76 10.78 12.05 -3.59
N VAL A 77 10.64 11.36 -4.73
CA VAL A 77 11.46 10.15 -4.98
C VAL A 77 12.50 10.44 -6.05
N LYS A 78 13.59 11.11 -5.63
CA LYS A 78 14.88 11.05 -6.33
C LYS A 78 15.52 9.72 -5.95
N TYR A 79 15.71 8.84 -6.92
CA TYR A 79 16.69 7.75 -6.80
C TYR A 79 18.10 8.34 -6.76
#